data_AF-A0A1V5KQW3-F1
#
_entry.id   AF-A0A1V5KQW3-F1
#
_cell.length_a   1.000
_cell.length_b   1.000
_cell.length_c   1.000
_cell.angle_alpha   90.00
_cell.angle_beta   90.00
_cell.angle_gamma   90.00
#
_symmetry.space_group_name_H-M   'P 1'
#
loop_
_entity.id
_entity.type
_entity.pdbx_description
1 polymer ?
#
loop_
_entity_poly.entity_id
_entity_poly.type
_entity_poly.pdbx_seq_one_letter_code
_entity_poly.pdbx_strand_id
1 'polypeptide(L)'
;MPLNDYLELPNKYTPEDTTPWKMTFKSPFQTTFSSKGQWGAIPLDLVSTGVYINVDLFNSVGIDVKNEIVPELGSPKDWATLIEWCKKIKDAGYFAFSMSGYILEWWLQGVLGDQLFWNLIPDFDKLNYHELTPKMFQEGLISQEEVFMQYLCNDAKMFELEGTRTMFEIFKDLSQYMPDGFVSADTMWSAAWDLYLQGQLAMFWDGSWRVGSIMQDDRRKFEFSSFWLPPLTKDTTPLAKDPPILPIGVGGYGSLAYAIHRKCIAEGKVDACIDWLMYITTPERDETIVNEVPSFIPANKKSKSLPEVENLFVGETRLIAGAGHYWPVPMNWFSGEESKYTDTFKREMTLYLLGEQDLDKFMANADAAFVGAGISAVPVFVLSRFSCPRDCRYLSRQTNPL
;
A
#
# COMPACT_ATOMS: atom_id res chain seq x y z
N MET A 1 9.54 -14.37 19.17
CA MET A 1 8.60 -14.62 20.30
C MET A 1 7.66 -13.43 20.39
N PRO A 2 6.45 -13.57 20.94
CA PRO A 2 5.56 -12.42 21.15
C PRO A 2 6.22 -11.38 22.07
N LEU A 3 6.02 -10.10 21.77
CA LEU A 3 6.61 -8.97 22.50
C LEU A 3 5.60 -8.22 23.37
N ASN A 4 4.36 -8.70 23.45
CA ASN A 4 3.21 -8.05 24.07
C ASN A 4 3.51 -7.47 25.46
N ASP A 5 3.98 -8.28 26.41
CA ASP A 5 4.17 -7.83 27.79
C ASP A 5 5.20 -6.71 27.90
N TYR A 6 6.28 -6.78 27.12
CA TYR A 6 7.32 -5.75 27.10
C TYR A 6 6.85 -4.45 26.45
N LEU A 7 5.94 -4.54 25.48
CA LEU A 7 5.37 -3.39 24.77
C LEU A 7 4.40 -2.56 25.63
N GLU A 8 3.87 -3.14 26.72
CA GLU A 8 3.06 -2.40 27.70
C GLU A 8 3.91 -1.60 28.70
N LEU A 9 5.19 -1.92 28.83
CA LEU A 9 6.11 -1.20 29.71
C LEU A 9 6.52 0.13 29.06
N PRO A 10 6.80 1.20 29.84
CA PRO A 10 7.46 2.37 29.30
C PRO A 10 8.88 2.05 28.84
N ASN A 11 9.40 2.83 27.89
CA ASN A 11 10.80 2.68 27.48
C ASN A 11 11.72 3.16 28.61
N LYS A 12 12.56 2.25 29.12
CA LYS A 12 13.41 2.53 30.29
C LYS A 12 14.49 3.60 30.06
N TYR A 13 14.80 3.92 28.81
CA TYR A 13 15.80 4.93 28.45
C TYR A 13 15.21 6.33 28.25
N THR A 14 13.90 6.47 28.34
CA THR A 14 13.17 7.75 28.40
C THR A 14 12.34 7.79 29.68
N PRO A 15 12.97 7.80 30.87
CA PRO A 15 12.29 7.59 32.16
C PRO A 15 11.23 8.65 32.48
N GLU A 16 11.31 9.83 31.86
CA GLU A 16 10.31 10.89 31.93
C GLU A 16 9.03 10.61 31.12
N ASP A 17 9.08 9.68 30.17
CA ASP A 17 7.95 9.24 29.35
C ASP A 17 7.38 7.92 29.87
N THR A 18 6.24 8.01 30.58
CA THR A 18 5.56 6.85 31.15
C THR A 18 4.63 6.13 30.17
N THR A 19 4.58 6.60 28.92
CA THR A 19 3.77 6.02 27.86
C THR A 19 4.22 4.59 27.56
N PRO A 20 3.29 3.63 27.38
CA PRO A 20 3.65 2.27 26.96
C PRO A 20 4.50 2.30 25.68
N TRP A 21 5.55 1.47 25.62
CA TRP A 21 6.55 1.52 24.55
C TRP A 21 5.92 1.41 23.17
N LYS A 22 4.89 0.56 22.98
CA LYS A 22 4.14 0.47 21.71
C LYS A 22 3.53 1.79 21.23
N MET A 23 3.19 2.69 22.15
CA MET A 23 2.54 3.96 21.85
C MET A 23 3.55 5.04 21.43
N THR A 24 4.85 4.76 21.56
CA THR A 24 5.94 5.67 21.11
C THR A 24 6.19 5.59 19.61
N PHE A 25 5.75 4.51 18.95
CA PHE A 25 5.91 4.30 17.51
C PHE A 25 4.77 4.94 16.69
N LYS A 26 5.08 5.45 15.50
CA LYS A 26 4.13 6.05 14.54
C LYS A 26 3.06 5.04 14.07
N SER A 27 1.98 5.50 13.47
CA SER A 27 1.05 4.62 12.75
C SER A 27 1.77 3.95 11.57
N PRO A 28 1.47 2.69 11.20
CA PRO A 28 0.39 1.84 11.71
C PRO A 28 0.80 0.83 12.80
N PHE A 29 1.80 1.09 13.67
CA PHE A 29 2.41 0.02 14.51
C PHE A 29 1.38 -0.69 15.40
N GLN A 30 0.41 0.09 15.86
CA GLN A 30 -0.68 -0.35 16.71
C GLN A 30 -1.59 -1.40 16.05
N THR A 31 -1.55 -1.58 14.72
CA THR A 31 -2.30 -2.60 13.98
C THR A 31 -1.43 -3.71 13.40
N THR A 32 -0.13 -3.72 13.67
CA THR A 32 0.82 -4.72 13.11
C THR A 32 0.84 -6.07 13.84
N PHE A 33 -0.14 -6.32 14.70
CA PHE A 33 -0.23 -7.58 15.44
C PHE A 33 -0.88 -8.68 14.59
N SER A 34 -0.48 -9.92 14.81
CA SER A 34 -1.09 -11.08 14.15
C SER A 34 -2.56 -11.27 14.52
N SER A 35 -3.30 -12.11 13.80
CA SER A 35 -4.67 -12.50 14.14
C SER A 35 -4.84 -13.10 15.55
N LYS A 36 -3.74 -13.48 16.22
CA LYS A 36 -3.69 -13.91 17.62
C LYS A 36 -3.42 -12.78 18.62
N GLY A 37 -3.46 -11.52 18.18
CA GLY A 37 -3.15 -10.35 19.01
C GLY A 37 -1.66 -10.21 19.37
N GLN A 38 -0.75 -10.86 18.64
CA GLN A 38 0.68 -10.91 19.00
C GLN A 38 1.54 -9.97 18.15
N TRP A 39 2.37 -9.13 18.80
CA TRP A 39 3.41 -8.36 18.12
C TRP A 39 4.68 -9.19 17.95
N GLY A 40 5.18 -9.25 16.72
CA GLY A 40 6.32 -10.10 16.35
C GLY A 40 7.67 -9.38 16.28
N ALA A 41 7.67 -8.06 16.10
CA ALA A 41 8.89 -7.29 15.88
C ALA A 41 8.76 -5.84 16.40
N ILE A 42 9.91 -5.21 16.65
CA ILE A 42 10.05 -3.80 16.99
C ILE A 42 10.57 -3.05 15.76
N PRO A 43 9.86 -2.03 15.28
CA PRO A 43 10.31 -1.26 14.13
C PRO A 43 11.38 -0.24 14.49
N LEU A 44 12.28 0.03 13.54
CA LEU A 44 13.11 1.24 13.53
C LEU A 44 12.64 2.24 12.47
N ASP A 45 12.07 1.79 11.36
CA ASP A 45 11.73 2.72 10.28
C ASP A 45 10.34 2.49 9.69
N LEU A 46 9.89 3.48 8.93
CA LEU A 46 8.76 3.37 8.03
C LEU A 46 9.22 3.66 6.61
N VAL A 47 8.62 2.92 5.69
CA VAL A 47 8.68 3.20 4.26
C VAL A 47 7.38 3.87 3.83
N SER A 48 7.50 4.71 2.81
CA SER A 48 6.39 5.27 2.05
C SER A 48 6.72 5.13 0.57
N THR A 49 5.81 5.51 -0.31
CA THR A 49 6.09 5.67 -1.72
C THR A 49 5.83 7.11 -2.14
N GLY A 50 6.17 7.46 -3.37
CA GLY A 50 5.74 8.73 -3.95
C GLY A 50 6.21 8.90 -5.38
N VAL A 51 5.67 9.90 -6.04
CA VAL A 51 5.98 10.19 -7.44
C VAL A 51 7.18 11.13 -7.48
N TYR A 52 8.35 10.58 -7.79
CA TYR A 52 9.55 11.37 -8.07
C TYR A 52 9.42 12.07 -9.41
N ILE A 53 9.79 13.34 -9.47
CA ILE A 53 9.64 14.16 -10.67
C ILE A 53 10.96 14.74 -11.15
N ASN A 54 11.09 14.93 -12.45
CA ASN A 54 12.12 15.74 -13.08
C ASN A 54 11.60 17.18 -13.22
N VAL A 55 11.96 18.07 -12.29
CA VAL A 55 11.45 19.44 -12.21
C VAL A 55 11.81 20.24 -13.47
N ASP A 56 13.01 20.04 -14.00
CA ASP A 56 13.47 20.74 -15.20
C ASP A 56 12.65 20.35 -16.44
N LEU A 57 12.29 19.07 -16.56
CA LEU A 57 11.42 18.59 -17.63
C LEU A 57 10.01 19.18 -17.49
N PHE A 58 9.44 19.18 -16.29
CA PHE A 58 8.14 19.82 -16.03
C PHE A 58 8.14 21.30 -16.45
N ASN A 59 9.18 22.05 -16.06
CA ASN A 59 9.35 23.45 -16.46
C ASN A 59 9.46 23.60 -17.98
N SER A 60 10.17 22.69 -18.66
CA SER A 60 10.35 22.73 -20.12
C SER A 60 9.05 22.59 -20.92
N VAL A 61 8.03 21.95 -20.34
CA VAL A 61 6.68 21.80 -20.92
C VAL A 61 5.65 22.77 -20.32
N GLY A 62 6.11 23.74 -19.54
CA GLY A 62 5.28 24.80 -18.97
C GLY A 62 4.38 24.36 -17.82
N ILE A 63 4.80 23.36 -17.03
CA ILE A 63 4.13 22.96 -15.78
C ILE A 63 4.95 23.50 -14.60
N ASP A 64 4.35 24.38 -13.81
CA ASP A 64 5.00 24.97 -12.64
C ASP A 64 4.59 24.22 -11.37
N VAL A 65 5.35 23.17 -11.07
CA VAL A 65 5.03 22.26 -9.96
C VAL A 65 4.93 22.98 -8.62
N LYS A 66 5.72 24.03 -8.39
CA LYS A 66 5.71 24.76 -7.11
C LYS A 66 4.37 25.46 -6.87
N ASN A 67 3.71 25.89 -7.94
CA ASN A 67 2.44 26.60 -7.89
C ASN A 67 1.23 25.69 -8.14
N GLU A 68 1.40 24.56 -8.82
CA GLU A 68 0.32 23.64 -9.15
C GLU A 68 0.13 22.49 -8.13
N ILE A 69 1.12 22.23 -7.27
CA ILE A 69 0.95 21.33 -6.12
C ILE A 69 0.16 22.04 -5.03
N VAL A 70 -0.92 21.40 -4.57
CA VAL A 70 -1.72 21.86 -3.44
C VAL A 70 -1.01 21.43 -2.14
N PRO A 71 -0.51 22.35 -1.30
CA PRO A 71 0.31 21.99 -0.14
C PRO A 71 -0.38 21.04 0.84
N GLU A 72 -1.67 21.21 1.07
CA GLU A 72 -2.47 20.34 1.96
C GLU A 72 -2.63 18.93 1.40
N LEU A 73 -2.55 18.78 0.07
CA LEU A 73 -2.63 17.48 -0.58
C LEU A 73 -1.25 16.86 -0.81
N GLY A 74 -0.19 17.67 -0.86
CA GLY A 74 1.13 17.23 -1.31
C GLY A 74 1.10 16.66 -2.73
N SER A 75 0.11 17.04 -3.55
CA SER A 75 -0.20 16.47 -4.86
C SER A 75 -0.79 17.54 -5.78
N PRO A 76 -0.94 17.30 -7.10
CA PRO A 76 -1.86 18.09 -7.91
C PRO A 76 -3.28 18.02 -7.32
N LYS A 77 -4.13 18.99 -7.66
CA LYS A 77 -5.48 19.11 -7.07
C LYS A 77 -6.36 17.87 -7.25
N ASP A 78 -6.19 17.14 -8.35
CA ASP A 78 -7.00 15.99 -8.72
C ASP A 78 -6.29 15.11 -9.76
N TRP A 79 -6.82 13.89 -9.95
CA TRP A 79 -6.31 12.94 -10.93
C TRP A 79 -6.42 13.44 -12.38
N ALA A 80 -7.45 14.23 -12.71
CA ALA A 80 -7.58 14.83 -14.04
C ALA A 80 -6.38 15.74 -14.38
N THR A 81 -5.93 16.55 -13.43
CA THR A 81 -4.74 17.40 -13.55
C THR A 81 -3.47 16.57 -13.77
N LEU A 82 -3.30 15.46 -13.04
CA LEU A 82 -2.19 14.53 -13.26
C LEU A 82 -2.17 13.98 -14.68
N ILE A 83 -3.34 13.61 -15.23
CA ILE A 83 -3.45 13.13 -16.61
C ILE A 83 -3.19 14.25 -17.62
N GLU A 84 -3.59 15.49 -17.35
CA GLU A 84 -3.24 16.65 -18.19
C GLU A 84 -1.72 16.89 -18.23
N TRP A 85 -1.02 16.77 -17.09
CA TRP A 85 0.43 16.79 -17.05
C TRP A 85 1.02 15.67 -17.90
N CYS A 86 0.49 14.44 -17.76
CA CYS A 86 0.96 13.31 -18.55
C CYS A 86 0.84 13.55 -20.07
N LYS A 87 -0.28 14.13 -20.51
CA LYS A 87 -0.51 14.49 -21.92
C LYS A 87 0.50 15.51 -22.42
N LYS A 88 0.69 16.64 -21.71
CA LYS A 88 1.67 17.67 -22.11
C LYS A 88 3.08 17.12 -22.25
N ILE A 89 3.49 16.26 -21.31
CA ILE A 89 4.82 15.65 -21.32
C ILE A 89 4.97 14.67 -22.48
N LYS A 90 3.96 13.85 -22.74
CA LYS A 90 3.94 12.92 -23.87
C LYS A 90 3.96 13.66 -25.21
N ASP A 91 3.20 14.74 -25.35
CA ASP A 91 3.17 15.57 -26.56
C ASP A 91 4.52 16.24 -26.84
N ALA A 92 5.33 16.47 -25.80
CA ALA A 92 6.71 16.95 -25.92
C ALA A 92 7.73 15.85 -26.27
N GLY A 93 7.29 14.58 -26.41
CA GLY A 93 8.12 13.46 -26.84
C GLY A 93 8.83 12.70 -25.71
N TYR A 94 8.41 12.89 -24.45
CA TYR A 94 8.97 12.18 -23.30
C TYR A 94 8.01 11.10 -22.78
N PHE A 95 8.54 10.15 -22.00
CA PHE A 95 7.69 9.29 -21.18
C PHE A 95 7.19 10.09 -19.99
N ALA A 96 5.88 10.05 -19.71
CA ALA A 96 5.32 10.92 -18.70
C ALA A 96 5.35 10.31 -17.31
N PHE A 97 4.94 9.04 -17.19
CA PHE A 97 4.76 8.39 -15.90
C PHE A 97 5.22 6.95 -15.96
N SER A 98 5.79 6.41 -14.90
CA SER A 98 5.96 4.97 -14.75
C SER A 98 5.99 4.58 -13.28
N MET A 99 5.48 3.39 -13.00
CA MET A 99 5.69 2.69 -11.73
C MET A 99 6.32 1.31 -11.97
N SER A 100 6.94 1.08 -13.14
CA SER A 100 7.52 -0.22 -13.52
C SER A 100 6.53 -1.38 -13.35
N GLY A 101 7.02 -2.56 -12.97
CA GLY A 101 6.19 -3.72 -12.64
C GLY A 101 5.20 -3.49 -11.50
N TYR A 102 5.35 -2.44 -10.66
CA TYR A 102 4.40 -2.17 -9.57
C TYR A 102 2.99 -1.85 -10.07
N ILE A 103 2.79 -1.58 -11.37
CA ILE A 103 1.45 -1.43 -11.92
C ILE A 103 0.62 -2.71 -11.78
N LEU A 104 1.27 -3.89 -11.74
CA LEU A 104 0.62 -5.18 -11.54
C LEU A 104 0.48 -5.55 -10.06
N GLU A 105 0.99 -4.70 -9.17
CA GLU A 105 0.96 -4.89 -7.72
C GLU A 105 -0.19 -4.11 -7.09
N TRP A 106 -0.30 -4.23 -5.76
CA TRP A 106 -1.45 -3.72 -5.02
C TRP A 106 -1.49 -2.20 -4.90
N TRP A 107 -0.38 -1.49 -5.15
CA TRP A 107 -0.22 -0.08 -4.76
C TRP A 107 -1.30 0.83 -5.35
N LEU A 108 -1.45 0.84 -6.67
CA LEU A 108 -2.45 1.67 -7.33
C LEU A 108 -3.88 1.16 -7.05
N GLN A 109 -4.05 -0.15 -6.83
CA GLN A 109 -5.33 -0.74 -6.48
C GLN A 109 -5.80 -0.26 -5.10
N GLY A 110 -4.89 -0.18 -4.12
CA GLY A 110 -5.16 0.32 -2.77
C GLY A 110 -5.51 1.80 -2.79
N VAL A 111 -4.71 2.61 -3.49
CA VAL A 111 -4.93 4.07 -3.62
C VAL A 111 -6.30 4.38 -4.23
N LEU A 112 -6.73 3.62 -5.26
CA LEU A 112 -8.01 3.86 -5.92
C LEU A 112 -9.19 3.17 -5.21
N GLY A 113 -8.97 2.03 -4.55
CA GLY A 113 -10.02 1.22 -3.94
C GLY A 113 -10.85 1.98 -2.91
N ASP A 114 -10.16 2.69 -2.00
CA ASP A 114 -10.82 3.50 -0.96
C ASP A 114 -11.72 4.59 -1.54
N GLN A 115 -11.37 5.11 -2.72
CA GLN A 115 -12.07 6.20 -3.39
C GLN A 115 -13.22 5.72 -4.28
N LEU A 116 -13.18 4.46 -4.73
CA LEU A 116 -14.15 3.87 -5.66
C LEU A 116 -15.17 2.95 -5.00
N PHE A 117 -14.87 2.40 -3.82
CA PHE A 117 -15.74 1.45 -3.12
C PHE A 117 -16.37 2.01 -1.84
N TRP A 118 -16.14 3.28 -1.51
CA TRP A 118 -16.61 3.91 -0.28
C TRP A 118 -18.12 3.75 -0.01
N ASN A 119 -18.93 3.77 -1.06
CA ASN A 119 -20.39 3.67 -0.97
C ASN A 119 -20.86 2.24 -0.63
N LEU A 120 -20.00 1.24 -0.80
CA LEU A 120 -20.29 -0.15 -0.49
C LEU A 120 -19.93 -0.53 0.95
N ILE A 121 -19.21 0.34 1.68
CA ILE A 121 -18.78 0.06 3.06
C ILE A 121 -19.98 -0.32 3.95
N PRO A 122 -21.11 0.42 3.95
CA PRO A 122 -22.26 0.06 4.78
C PRO A 122 -22.88 -1.30 4.46
N ASP A 123 -22.66 -1.85 3.26
CA ASP A 123 -23.20 -3.15 2.85
C ASP A 123 -22.23 -4.30 3.15
N PHE A 124 -20.92 -4.03 3.09
CA PHE A 124 -19.87 -5.02 3.28
C PHE A 124 -19.43 -5.15 4.73
N ASP A 125 -19.35 -4.04 5.47
CA ASP A 125 -18.91 -3.98 6.87
C ASP A 125 -19.97 -4.57 7.82
N LYS A 126 -19.85 -5.87 8.13
CA LYS A 126 -20.84 -6.68 8.85
C LYS A 126 -20.24 -7.59 9.91
N LEU A 127 -18.98 -7.97 9.79
CA LEU A 127 -18.40 -9.04 10.59
C LEU A 127 -17.90 -8.51 11.93
N ASN A 128 -16.98 -7.56 11.97
CA ASN A 128 -16.52 -6.83 13.17
C ASN A 128 -16.43 -7.65 14.48
N TYR A 129 -15.99 -8.91 14.40
CA TYR A 129 -16.08 -9.88 15.52
C TYR A 129 -14.72 -10.31 16.08
N HIS A 130 -13.60 -9.77 15.60
CA HIS A 130 -12.27 -10.17 16.07
C HIS A 130 -12.02 -9.61 17.47
N GLU A 131 -12.24 -10.43 18.51
CA GLU A 131 -12.17 -10.02 19.92
C GLU A 131 -10.81 -9.41 20.34
N LEU A 132 -9.73 -9.84 19.69
CA LEU A 132 -8.37 -9.36 19.96
C LEU A 132 -8.01 -8.06 19.22
N THR A 133 -8.86 -7.63 18.30
CA THR A 133 -8.67 -6.41 17.53
C THR A 133 -9.61 -5.34 18.09
N PRO A 134 -9.13 -4.17 18.54
CA PRO A 134 -10.00 -3.06 18.93
C PRO A 134 -11.05 -2.75 17.85
N LYS A 135 -12.30 -2.47 18.24
CA LYS A 135 -13.39 -2.18 17.31
C LYS A 135 -13.10 -1.06 16.32
N MET A 136 -12.38 -0.02 16.78
CA MET A 136 -11.93 1.09 15.94
C MET A 136 -10.96 0.68 14.81
N PHE A 137 -10.44 -0.56 14.83
CA PHE A 137 -9.60 -1.16 13.79
C PHE A 137 -10.34 -2.27 13.02
N GLN A 138 -11.67 -2.29 13.11
CA GLN A 138 -12.54 -3.21 12.38
C GLN A 138 -13.68 -2.43 11.72
N GLU A 139 -14.40 -1.62 12.51
CA GLU A 139 -15.55 -0.85 12.03
C GLU A 139 -15.11 0.16 10.95
N GLY A 140 -15.74 0.07 9.78
CA GLY A 140 -15.43 0.85 8.58
C GLY A 140 -14.33 0.26 7.67
N LEU A 141 -13.66 -0.83 8.08
CA LEU A 141 -12.66 -1.53 7.27
C LEU A 141 -13.23 -2.85 6.76
N ILE A 142 -13.20 -3.03 5.44
CA ILE A 142 -13.66 -4.26 4.83
C ILE A 142 -12.57 -5.32 4.96
N SER A 143 -12.90 -6.41 5.64
CA SER A 143 -12.07 -7.60 5.76
C SER A 143 -12.13 -8.46 4.49
N GLN A 144 -11.11 -9.29 4.28
CA GLN A 144 -11.16 -10.30 3.22
C GLN A 144 -12.32 -11.29 3.47
N GLU A 145 -12.60 -11.62 4.73
CA GLU A 145 -13.75 -12.45 5.11
C GLU A 145 -15.10 -11.86 4.67
N GLU A 146 -15.26 -10.54 4.73
CA GLU A 146 -16.46 -9.86 4.24
C GLU A 146 -16.59 -9.95 2.73
N VAL A 147 -15.48 -9.77 1.99
CA VAL A 147 -15.49 -9.97 0.53
C VAL A 147 -15.89 -11.40 0.17
N PHE A 148 -15.32 -12.40 0.87
CA PHE A 148 -15.72 -13.80 0.70
C PHE A 148 -17.20 -14.03 1.00
N MET A 149 -17.71 -13.46 2.09
CA MET A 149 -19.11 -13.62 2.49
C MET A 149 -20.05 -13.01 1.45
N GLN A 150 -19.74 -11.80 0.97
CA GLN A 150 -20.54 -11.15 -0.06
C GLN A 150 -20.53 -11.93 -1.37
N TYR A 151 -19.36 -12.39 -1.81
CA TYR A 151 -19.22 -13.16 -3.04
C TYR A 151 -19.90 -14.54 -2.97
N LEU A 152 -19.60 -15.32 -1.94
CA LEU A 152 -20.05 -16.72 -1.84
C LEU A 152 -21.50 -16.83 -1.37
N CYS A 153 -21.92 -16.00 -0.42
CA CYS A 153 -23.21 -16.14 0.25
C CYS A 153 -24.27 -15.16 -0.24
N ASN A 154 -23.88 -13.97 -0.69
CA ASN A 154 -24.81 -12.93 -1.16
C ASN A 154 -24.78 -12.72 -2.68
N ASP A 155 -24.02 -13.55 -3.42
CA ASP A 155 -23.88 -13.49 -4.87
C ASP A 155 -23.35 -12.17 -5.42
N ALA A 156 -22.56 -11.44 -4.62
CA ALA A 156 -21.95 -10.19 -5.05
C ALA A 156 -21.03 -10.42 -6.25
N LYS A 157 -21.33 -9.75 -7.36
CA LYS A 157 -20.55 -9.80 -8.61
C LYS A 157 -19.38 -8.81 -8.54
N MET A 158 -18.36 -9.16 -7.76
CA MET A 158 -17.25 -8.25 -7.43
C MET A 158 -16.54 -7.64 -8.66
N PHE A 159 -16.42 -8.39 -9.75
CA PHE A 159 -15.81 -7.93 -11.02
C PHE A 159 -16.78 -7.21 -11.97
N GLU A 160 -18.07 -7.21 -11.67
CA GLU A 160 -19.09 -6.44 -12.40
C GLU A 160 -19.39 -5.10 -11.71
N LEU A 161 -18.90 -4.88 -10.49
CA LEU A 161 -19.06 -3.61 -9.78
C LEU A 161 -18.47 -2.45 -10.60
N GLU A 162 -19.23 -1.36 -10.70
CA GLU A 162 -18.84 -0.15 -11.46
C GLU A 162 -17.47 0.39 -11.00
N GLY A 163 -17.22 0.38 -9.68
CA GLY A 163 -15.94 0.79 -9.09
C GLY A 163 -14.76 -0.08 -9.56
N THR A 164 -14.95 -1.40 -9.68
CA THR A 164 -13.90 -2.31 -10.15
C THR A 164 -13.57 -2.03 -11.60
N ARG A 165 -14.58 -1.86 -12.44
CA ARG A 165 -14.40 -1.56 -13.86
C ARG A 165 -13.73 -0.19 -14.07
N THR A 166 -14.23 0.83 -13.38
CA THR A 166 -13.66 2.19 -13.38
C THR A 166 -12.19 2.18 -12.95
N MET A 167 -11.84 1.39 -11.92
CA MET A 167 -10.45 1.25 -11.48
C MET A 167 -9.56 0.81 -12.65
N PHE A 168 -9.90 -0.28 -13.34
CA PHE A 168 -9.05 -0.80 -14.41
C PHE A 168 -9.11 0.01 -15.71
N GLU A 169 -10.15 0.82 -15.92
CA GLU A 169 -10.15 1.86 -16.95
C GLU A 169 -9.13 2.95 -16.63
N ILE A 170 -9.04 3.41 -15.38
CA ILE A 170 -8.02 4.37 -14.92
C ILE A 170 -6.61 3.79 -15.10
N PHE A 171 -6.39 2.51 -14.76
CA PHE A 171 -5.10 1.84 -15.01
C PHE A 171 -4.75 1.84 -16.49
N LYS A 172 -5.73 1.54 -17.36
CA LYS A 172 -5.51 1.50 -18.81
C LYS A 172 -5.17 2.88 -19.37
N ASP A 173 -5.87 3.92 -18.93
CA ASP A 173 -5.57 5.31 -19.31
C ASP A 173 -4.16 5.73 -18.87
N LEU A 174 -3.81 5.48 -17.60
CA LEU A 174 -2.47 5.80 -17.08
C LEU A 174 -1.36 5.03 -17.82
N SER A 175 -1.61 3.77 -18.19
CA SER A 175 -0.63 2.94 -18.90
C SER A 175 -0.21 3.51 -20.26
N GLN A 176 -1.02 4.38 -20.87
CA GLN A 176 -0.71 5.01 -22.16
C GLN A 176 0.47 5.99 -22.09
N TYR A 177 0.91 6.35 -20.89
CA TYR A 177 2.00 7.30 -20.66
C TYR A 177 3.27 6.62 -20.14
N MET A 178 3.26 5.29 -20.00
CA MET A 178 4.39 4.49 -19.54
C MET A 178 5.31 4.07 -20.70
N PRO A 179 6.61 3.83 -20.42
CA PRO A 179 7.53 3.25 -21.40
C PRO A 179 7.08 1.87 -21.89
N ASP A 180 7.46 1.51 -23.11
CA ASP A 180 7.22 0.17 -23.65
C ASP A 180 7.80 -0.92 -22.73
N GLY A 181 7.09 -2.05 -22.64
CA GLY A 181 7.52 -3.18 -21.80
C GLY A 181 7.33 -2.97 -20.29
N PHE A 182 6.63 -1.91 -19.86
CA PHE A 182 6.41 -1.60 -18.43
C PHE A 182 5.83 -2.78 -17.62
N VAL A 183 4.97 -3.61 -18.22
CA VAL A 183 4.39 -4.80 -17.56
C VAL A 183 5.38 -5.97 -17.37
N SER A 184 6.50 -5.97 -18.09
CA SER A 184 7.54 -7.00 -17.99
C SER A 184 8.76 -6.49 -17.22
N ALA A 185 8.71 -5.25 -16.73
CA ALA A 185 9.79 -4.64 -15.98
C ALA A 185 9.85 -5.21 -14.56
N ASP A 186 11.07 -5.40 -14.06
CA ASP A 186 11.32 -5.64 -12.64
C ASP A 186 10.76 -4.47 -11.80
N THR A 187 10.42 -4.74 -10.53
CA THR A 187 9.90 -3.72 -9.63
C THR A 187 11.01 -2.81 -9.09
N MET A 188 12.24 -3.29 -8.92
CA MET A 188 13.35 -2.54 -8.31
C MET A 188 14.40 -2.01 -9.31
N TRP A 189 14.68 -2.71 -10.39
CA TRP A 189 15.76 -2.37 -11.34
C TRP A 189 15.24 -2.39 -12.77
N SER A 190 14.30 -1.49 -13.04
CA SER A 190 13.59 -1.41 -14.32
C SER A 190 14.25 -0.47 -15.32
N ALA A 191 13.86 -0.61 -16.60
CA ALA A 191 14.17 0.39 -17.61
C ALA A 191 13.62 1.78 -17.24
N ALA A 192 12.50 1.86 -16.51
CA ALA A 192 11.93 3.14 -16.07
C ALA A 192 12.88 3.90 -15.12
N TRP A 193 13.60 3.20 -14.25
CA TRP A 193 14.62 3.80 -13.39
C TRP A 193 15.74 4.46 -14.22
N ASP A 194 16.28 3.74 -15.20
CA ASP A 194 17.33 4.29 -16.07
C ASP A 194 16.81 5.46 -16.92
N LEU A 195 15.59 5.36 -17.46
CA LEU A 195 14.94 6.44 -18.21
C LEU A 195 14.74 7.69 -17.33
N TYR A 196 14.37 7.52 -16.06
CA TYR A 196 14.22 8.63 -15.12
C TYR A 196 15.55 9.34 -14.89
N LEU A 197 16.61 8.60 -14.54
CA LEU A 197 17.92 9.18 -14.28
C LEU A 197 18.55 9.86 -15.50
N GLN A 198 18.24 9.38 -16.70
CA GLN A 198 18.66 9.99 -17.97
C GLN A 198 17.82 11.20 -18.38
N GLY A 199 16.77 11.54 -17.63
CA GLY A 199 15.86 12.65 -17.92
C GLY A 199 14.89 12.38 -19.07
N GLN A 200 14.64 11.11 -19.41
CA GLN A 200 13.71 10.70 -20.47
C GLN A 200 12.31 10.34 -19.93
N LEU A 201 12.21 10.05 -18.63
CA LEU A 201 10.96 9.84 -17.91
C LEU A 201 10.73 11.00 -16.93
N ALA A 202 9.57 11.63 -16.98
CA ALA A 202 9.26 12.81 -16.16
C ALA A 202 8.82 12.47 -14.74
N MET A 203 8.01 11.41 -14.57
CA MET A 203 7.48 10.97 -13.29
C MET A 203 7.77 9.48 -13.06
N PHE A 204 8.34 9.16 -11.91
CA PHE A 204 8.66 7.79 -11.50
C PHE A 204 8.09 7.52 -10.11
N TRP A 205 7.08 6.67 -10.01
CA TRP A 205 6.51 6.27 -8.73
C TRP A 205 7.22 5.03 -8.18
N ASP A 206 7.89 5.19 -7.05
CA ASP A 206 8.61 4.13 -6.34
C ASP A 206 8.62 4.43 -4.82
N GLY A 207 9.18 3.52 -4.03
CA GLY A 207 9.32 3.68 -2.59
C GLY A 207 10.40 4.67 -2.16
N SER A 208 10.30 5.09 -0.90
CA SER A 208 11.22 6.03 -0.26
C SER A 208 12.67 5.52 -0.23
N TRP A 209 12.87 4.20 -0.30
CA TRP A 209 14.18 3.55 -0.49
C TRP A 209 14.95 4.06 -1.71
N ARG A 210 14.28 4.71 -2.66
CA ARG A 210 14.91 5.24 -3.87
C ARG A 210 15.62 6.57 -3.66
N VAL A 211 15.24 7.37 -2.67
CA VAL A 211 15.76 8.75 -2.48
C VAL A 211 17.27 8.79 -2.41
N GLY A 212 17.90 7.95 -1.57
CA GLY A 212 19.35 7.88 -1.46
C GLY A 212 20.05 7.56 -2.79
N SER A 213 19.46 6.65 -3.59
CA SER A 213 20.00 6.33 -4.93
C SER A 213 19.85 7.50 -5.90
N ILE A 214 18.72 8.22 -5.89
CA ILE A 214 18.51 9.42 -6.73
C ILE A 214 19.53 10.52 -6.40
N MET A 215 19.79 10.72 -5.11
CA MET A 215 20.72 11.76 -4.63
C MET A 215 22.16 11.47 -5.01
N GLN A 216 22.56 10.19 -4.99
CA GLN A 216 23.94 9.76 -5.20
C GLN A 216 24.28 9.45 -6.67
N ASP A 217 23.29 9.19 -7.52
CA ASP A 217 23.53 8.82 -8.91
C ASP A 217 23.95 10.05 -9.74
N ASP A 218 25.18 10.02 -10.25
CA ASP A 218 25.79 11.11 -10.99
C ASP A 218 25.24 11.25 -12.42
N ARG A 219 24.46 10.28 -12.92
CA ARG A 219 23.80 10.37 -14.23
C ARG A 219 22.65 11.37 -14.20
N ARG A 220 22.01 11.58 -13.04
CA ARG A 220 20.96 12.60 -12.87
C ARG A 220 21.55 14.00 -12.98
N LYS A 221 21.15 14.74 -14.02
CA LYS A 221 21.57 16.13 -14.27
C LYS A 221 20.46 17.17 -14.08
N PHE A 222 19.36 16.80 -13.45
CA PHE A 222 18.18 17.64 -13.26
C PHE A 222 17.81 17.84 -11.78
N GLU A 223 17.11 18.92 -11.46
CA GLU A 223 16.46 19.09 -10.15
C GLU A 223 15.32 18.07 -10.00
N PHE A 224 15.34 17.29 -8.90
CA PHE A 224 14.24 16.38 -8.60
C PHE A 224 13.45 16.85 -7.38
N SER A 225 12.18 16.49 -7.35
CA SER A 225 11.29 16.65 -6.21
C SER A 225 10.36 15.43 -6.16
N SER A 226 9.38 15.44 -5.26
CA SER A 226 8.35 14.42 -5.20
C SER A 226 6.99 15.00 -4.84
N PHE A 227 5.94 14.29 -5.23
CA PHE A 227 4.57 14.53 -4.77
C PHE A 227 3.86 13.21 -4.47
N TRP A 228 2.72 13.27 -3.78
CA TRP A 228 1.83 12.13 -3.55
C TRP A 228 0.72 12.05 -4.59
N LEU A 229 0.09 10.88 -4.75
CA LEU A 229 -1.01 10.76 -5.71
C LEU A 229 -2.22 11.64 -5.33
N PRO A 230 -2.90 12.24 -6.33
CA PRO A 230 -4.04 13.12 -6.10
C PRO A 230 -5.35 12.34 -5.91
N PRO A 231 -6.38 12.98 -5.32
CA PRO A 231 -7.69 12.36 -5.21
C PRO A 231 -8.43 12.28 -6.56
N LEU A 232 -9.37 11.34 -6.65
CA LEU A 232 -10.38 11.29 -7.69
C LEU A 232 -11.47 12.33 -7.40
N THR A 233 -11.88 13.05 -8.44
CA THR A 233 -13.00 14.00 -8.39
C THR A 233 -14.05 13.62 -9.43
N LYS A 234 -15.17 14.35 -9.48
CA LYS A 234 -16.20 14.19 -10.51
C LYS A 234 -15.68 14.43 -11.93
N ASP A 235 -14.58 15.19 -12.07
CA ASP A 235 -13.90 15.38 -13.35
C ASP A 235 -13.14 14.12 -13.80
N THR A 236 -12.83 13.21 -12.87
CA THR A 236 -12.21 11.92 -13.17
C THR A 236 -13.25 10.83 -13.41
N THR A 237 -14.23 10.70 -12.50
CA THR A 237 -15.30 9.70 -12.61
C THR A 237 -16.55 10.12 -11.84
N PRO A 238 -17.77 9.79 -12.33
CA PRO A 238 -19.00 9.99 -11.58
C PRO A 238 -19.05 9.27 -10.24
N LEU A 239 -18.24 8.23 -10.01
CA LEU A 239 -18.19 7.48 -8.76
C LEU A 239 -17.47 8.22 -7.61
N ALA A 240 -16.61 9.19 -7.94
CA ALA A 240 -15.84 9.92 -6.94
C ALA A 240 -16.76 10.61 -5.94
N LYS A 241 -16.43 10.56 -4.65
CA LYS A 241 -17.20 11.24 -3.60
C LYS A 241 -17.03 12.76 -3.70
N ASP A 242 -18.03 13.50 -3.22
CA ASP A 242 -17.95 14.94 -3.01
C ASP A 242 -18.32 15.27 -1.55
N PRO A 243 -17.41 15.82 -0.72
CA PRO A 243 -16.01 16.11 -1.03
C PRO A 243 -15.18 14.83 -1.28
N PRO A 244 -14.08 14.92 -2.05
CA PRO A 244 -13.23 13.79 -2.40
C PRO A 244 -12.70 13.01 -1.20
N ILE A 245 -12.52 11.71 -1.37
CA ILE A 245 -11.77 10.87 -0.44
C ILE A 245 -10.29 11.06 -0.77
N LEU A 246 -9.49 11.44 0.23
CA LEU A 246 -8.07 11.64 0.02
C LEU A 246 -7.36 10.28 -0.04
N PRO A 247 -6.46 10.07 -1.01
CA PRO A 247 -5.71 8.83 -1.12
C PRO A 247 -4.79 8.65 0.09
N ILE A 248 -4.80 7.44 0.64
CA ILE A 248 -3.99 7.04 1.78
C ILE A 248 -2.63 6.52 1.28
N GLY A 249 -1.59 6.70 2.10
CA GLY A 249 -0.22 6.28 1.83
C GLY A 249 -0.08 4.78 1.55
N VAL A 250 0.79 4.46 0.58
CA VAL A 250 1.24 3.09 0.31
C VAL A 250 2.60 2.95 0.99
N GLY A 251 2.61 2.26 2.12
CA GLY A 251 3.78 2.19 2.98
C GLY A 251 3.50 1.47 4.28
N GLY A 252 4.44 1.53 5.21
CA GLY A 252 4.31 0.92 6.53
C GLY A 252 5.65 0.57 7.16
N TYR A 253 5.59 -0.25 8.20
CA TYR A 253 6.76 -0.83 8.84
C TYR A 253 7.30 -1.96 7.98
N GLY A 254 8.61 -2.01 7.72
CA GLY A 254 9.14 -3.15 6.99
C GLY A 254 10.55 -3.09 6.46
N SER A 255 11.22 -1.94 6.43
CA SER A 255 12.62 -1.92 6.00
C SER A 255 13.54 -2.44 7.11
N LEU A 256 13.35 -1.96 8.34
CA LEU A 256 14.11 -2.39 9.52
C LEU A 256 13.16 -2.68 10.68
N ALA A 257 12.92 -3.97 10.94
CA ALA A 257 12.21 -4.43 12.13
C ALA A 257 12.93 -5.61 12.78
N TYR A 258 13.10 -5.56 14.10
CA TYR A 258 13.82 -6.57 14.86
C TYR A 258 12.87 -7.49 15.61
N ALA A 259 12.97 -8.79 15.33
CA ALA A 259 12.29 -9.84 16.07
C ALA A 259 13.25 -10.58 17.01
N ILE A 260 12.76 -11.03 18.17
CA ILE A 260 13.56 -11.86 19.08
C ILE A 260 13.39 -13.34 18.69
N HIS A 261 14.49 -13.95 18.24
CA HIS A 261 14.53 -15.36 17.90
C HIS A 261 14.33 -16.25 19.14
N ARG A 262 13.61 -17.37 18.99
CA ARG A 262 13.27 -18.30 20.09
C ARG A 262 14.49 -18.83 20.88
N LYS A 263 15.67 -18.86 20.26
CA LYS A 263 16.92 -19.27 20.90
C LYS A 263 17.33 -18.34 22.05
N CYS A 264 16.96 -17.06 22.01
CA CYS A 264 17.21 -16.13 23.12
C CYS A 264 16.45 -16.54 24.39
N ILE A 265 15.29 -17.21 24.27
CA ILE A 265 14.55 -17.79 25.41
C ILE A 265 15.36 -18.92 26.02
N ALA A 266 15.79 -19.87 25.19
CA ALA A 266 16.55 -21.04 25.64
C ALA A 266 17.88 -20.67 26.32
N GLU A 267 18.48 -19.53 25.92
CA GLU A 267 19.74 -19.03 26.46
C GLU A 267 19.57 -18.00 27.59
N GLY A 268 18.34 -17.65 27.99
CA GLY A 268 18.11 -16.64 29.02
C GLY A 268 18.56 -15.22 28.64
N LYS A 269 18.54 -14.88 27.35
CA LYS A 269 19.04 -13.61 26.79
C LYS A 269 17.94 -12.62 26.40
N VAL A 270 16.67 -12.95 26.66
CA VAL A 270 15.52 -12.13 26.24
C VAL A 270 15.62 -10.72 26.79
N ASP A 271 15.85 -10.55 28.09
CA ASP A 271 15.88 -9.23 28.73
C ASP A 271 17.00 -8.34 28.19
N ALA A 272 18.18 -8.91 27.89
CA ALA A 272 19.27 -8.18 27.25
C ALA A 272 18.93 -7.74 25.82
N CYS A 273 18.19 -8.56 25.07
CA CYS A 273 17.71 -8.19 23.74
C CYS A 273 16.66 -7.07 23.82
N ILE A 274 15.70 -7.17 24.74
CA ILE A 274 14.68 -6.15 24.96
C ILE A 274 15.31 -4.83 25.41
N ASP A 275 16.28 -4.91 26.32
CA ASP A 275 17.07 -3.76 26.76
C ASP A 275 17.69 -3.02 25.57
N TRP A 276 18.41 -3.75 24.72
CA TRP A 276 19.01 -3.15 23.54
C TRP A 276 17.98 -2.57 22.57
N LEU A 277 16.84 -3.24 22.36
CA LEU A 277 15.77 -2.73 21.50
C LEU A 277 15.15 -1.44 22.06
N MET A 278 14.92 -1.34 23.38
CA MET A 278 14.47 -0.11 24.02
C MET A 278 15.50 1.01 23.86
N TYR A 279 16.80 0.71 23.94
CA TYR A 279 17.86 1.69 23.75
C TYR A 279 17.88 2.29 22.34
N ILE A 280 17.88 1.44 21.31
CA ILE A 280 18.00 1.90 19.92
C ILE A 280 16.74 2.58 19.40
N THR A 281 15.58 2.34 20.03
CA THR A 281 14.30 2.98 19.68
C THR A 281 14.01 4.26 20.47
N THR A 282 14.99 4.76 21.24
CA THR A 282 14.89 6.11 21.82
C THR A 282 14.90 7.17 20.70
N PRO A 283 14.26 8.34 20.90
CA PRO A 283 14.10 9.32 19.83
C PRO A 283 15.42 9.69 19.12
N GLU A 284 16.46 9.98 19.90
CA GLU A 284 17.76 10.40 19.38
C GLU A 284 18.50 9.27 18.65
N ARG A 285 18.36 8.03 19.13
CA ARG A 285 19.05 6.86 18.54
C ARG A 285 18.38 6.38 17.28
N ASP A 286 17.06 6.34 17.28
CA ASP A 286 16.27 6.00 16.11
C ASP A 286 16.53 7.03 14.99
N GLU A 287 16.51 8.33 15.34
CA GLU A 287 16.90 9.42 14.44
C GLU A 287 18.32 9.23 13.88
N THR A 288 19.29 8.89 14.73
CA THR A 288 20.68 8.70 14.29
C THR A 288 20.80 7.53 13.32
N ILE A 289 20.20 6.39 13.63
CA ILE A 289 20.34 5.14 12.85
C ILE A 289 19.64 5.29 11.50
N VAL A 290 18.39 5.75 11.50
CA VAL A 290 17.56 5.76 10.29
C VAL A 290 18.01 6.85 9.31
N ASN A 291 18.46 8.00 9.81
CA ASN A 291 18.92 9.10 8.96
C ASN A 291 20.35 8.94 8.44
N GLU A 292 21.04 7.81 8.68
CA GLU A 292 22.35 7.55 8.04
C GLU A 292 22.24 7.52 6.51
N VAL A 293 21.06 7.14 5.99
CA VAL A 293 20.74 7.14 4.56
C VAL A 293 19.39 7.84 4.36
N PRO A 294 19.27 8.83 3.45
CA PRO A 294 18.00 9.48 3.14
C PRO A 294 17.10 8.54 2.34
N SER A 295 16.44 7.61 3.04
CA SER A 295 15.59 6.58 2.44
C SER A 295 14.31 6.33 3.22
N PHE A 296 14.32 6.50 4.54
CA PHE A 296 13.22 6.12 5.41
C PHE A 296 13.00 7.17 6.49
N ILE A 297 11.87 7.10 7.19
CA ILE A 297 11.64 7.92 8.38
C ILE A 297 11.75 7.07 9.65
N PRO A 298 12.26 7.63 10.75
CA PRO A 298 12.32 6.91 12.02
C PRO A 298 10.93 6.51 12.54
N ALA A 299 10.85 5.38 13.22
CA ALA A 299 9.62 4.81 13.76
C ALA A 299 9.10 5.55 14.99
N ASN A 300 9.99 6.10 15.81
CA ASN A 300 9.62 6.83 17.00
C ASN A 300 8.97 8.18 16.64
N LYS A 301 7.84 8.48 17.27
CA LYS A 301 7.05 9.70 17.03
C LYS A 301 7.84 10.99 17.27
N LYS A 302 8.82 10.97 18.17
CA LYS A 302 9.61 12.15 18.59
C LYS A 302 10.89 12.33 17.77
N SER A 303 11.28 11.35 16.95
CA SER A 303 12.46 11.43 16.08
C SER A 303 12.20 12.32 14.86
N LYS A 304 13.23 13.02 14.41
CA LYS A 304 13.16 13.86 13.20
C LYS A 304 13.54 13.06 11.97
N SER A 305 12.87 13.36 10.86
CA SER A 305 13.17 12.81 9.54
C SER A 305 14.05 13.76 8.75
N LEU A 306 14.71 13.25 7.71
CA LEU A 306 15.40 14.09 6.74
C LEU A 306 14.38 14.82 5.83
N PRO A 307 14.55 16.12 5.53
CA PRO A 307 13.61 16.88 4.69
C PRO A 307 13.39 16.24 3.30
N GLU A 308 14.40 15.57 2.76
CA GLU A 308 14.38 14.94 1.44
C GLU A 308 13.35 13.81 1.32
N VAL A 309 12.93 13.21 2.44
CA VAL A 309 11.93 12.13 2.45
C VAL A 309 10.56 12.60 2.93
N GLU A 310 10.45 13.75 3.61
CA GLU A 310 9.20 14.18 4.28
C GLU A 310 7.99 14.29 3.34
N ASN A 311 8.20 14.79 2.12
CA ASN A 311 7.11 14.96 1.13
C ASN A 311 6.49 13.64 0.66
N LEU A 312 7.18 12.50 0.84
CA LEU A 312 6.64 11.19 0.50
C LEU A 312 5.59 10.76 1.53
N PHE A 313 5.76 11.17 2.79
CA PHE A 313 4.94 10.69 3.91
C PHE A 313 3.60 11.42 4.08
N VAL A 314 3.24 12.31 3.16
CA VAL A 314 1.95 13.03 3.20
C VAL A 314 0.79 12.03 3.19
N GLY A 315 0.87 10.97 2.38
CA GLY A 315 -0.12 9.89 2.37
C GLY A 315 -0.21 9.15 3.71
N GLU A 316 0.92 8.91 4.37
CA GLU A 316 1.01 8.24 5.66
C GLU A 316 0.53 9.12 6.81
N THR A 317 0.63 10.46 6.71
CA THR A 317 0.00 11.35 7.71
C THR A 317 -1.52 11.24 7.71
N ARG A 318 -2.12 10.77 6.61
CA ARG A 318 -3.55 10.48 6.50
C ARG A 318 -3.92 9.12 7.08
N LEU A 319 -2.94 8.25 7.36
CA LEU A 319 -3.17 7.03 8.13
C LEU A 319 -3.53 7.44 9.57
N ILE A 320 -4.83 7.53 9.82
CA ILE A 320 -5.33 7.56 11.20
C ILE A 320 -4.93 6.22 11.82
N ALA A 321 -4.38 6.25 13.04
CA ALA A 321 -4.03 5.03 13.76
C ALA A 321 -5.22 4.07 13.76
N GLY A 322 -5.10 2.94 13.06
CA GLY A 322 -6.20 2.00 12.90
C GLY A 322 -6.78 1.84 11.51
N ALA A 323 -6.72 2.88 10.68
CA ALA A 323 -7.25 2.87 9.34
C ALA A 323 -6.11 2.64 8.35
N GLY A 324 -5.87 1.37 7.99
CA GLY A 324 -5.20 1.08 6.73
C GLY A 324 -6.12 1.45 5.56
N HIS A 325 -5.85 0.90 4.38
CA HIS A 325 -6.84 0.94 3.29
C HIS A 325 -8.18 0.34 3.78
N TYR A 326 -9.28 1.03 3.50
CA TYR A 326 -10.63 0.61 3.86
C TYR A 326 -11.07 -0.63 3.10
N TRP A 327 -10.48 -0.87 1.94
CA TRP A 327 -10.80 -2.02 1.09
C TRP A 327 -9.57 -2.90 0.83
N PRO A 328 -9.75 -4.24 0.85
CA PRO A 328 -8.74 -5.12 0.30
C PRO A 328 -8.68 -4.90 -1.22
N VAL A 329 -7.49 -5.03 -1.79
CA VAL A 329 -7.28 -4.85 -3.22
C VAL A 329 -7.85 -6.03 -4.03
N PRO A 330 -8.35 -5.82 -5.26
CA PRO A 330 -8.91 -6.88 -6.10
C PRO A 330 -8.02 -8.11 -6.26
N MET A 331 -6.71 -7.92 -6.44
CA MET A 331 -5.76 -9.04 -6.52
C MET A 331 -5.67 -9.88 -5.25
N ASN A 332 -6.10 -9.36 -4.09
CA ASN A 332 -6.09 -10.05 -2.80
C ASN A 332 -7.50 -10.33 -2.27
N TRP A 333 -8.57 -10.16 -3.06
CA TRP A 333 -9.93 -10.45 -2.58
C TRP A 333 -10.15 -11.91 -2.19
N PHE A 334 -9.51 -12.83 -2.92
CA PHE A 334 -9.76 -14.26 -2.77
C PHE A 334 -8.52 -15.08 -2.40
N SER A 335 -7.38 -14.41 -2.15
CA SER A 335 -6.16 -15.06 -1.70
C SER A 335 -5.13 -14.04 -1.20
N GLY A 336 -3.99 -14.53 -0.70
CA GLY A 336 -2.82 -13.71 -0.41
C GLY A 336 -1.89 -13.57 -1.62
N GLU A 337 -0.83 -12.78 -1.44
CA GLU A 337 0.28 -12.68 -2.39
C GLU A 337 0.89 -14.06 -2.69
N GLU A 338 1.47 -14.20 -3.89
CA GLU A 338 2.12 -15.45 -4.37
C GLU A 338 1.18 -16.67 -4.46
N SER A 339 -0.12 -16.43 -4.49
CA SER A 339 -1.12 -17.47 -4.75
C SER A 339 -1.34 -17.67 -6.25
N LYS A 340 -1.86 -18.85 -6.61
CA LYS A 340 -2.31 -19.11 -7.99
C LYS A 340 -3.37 -18.11 -8.48
N TYR A 341 -4.21 -17.61 -7.57
CA TYR A 341 -5.19 -16.57 -7.89
C TYR A 341 -4.48 -15.26 -8.26
N THR A 342 -3.57 -14.77 -7.42
CA THR A 342 -2.81 -13.54 -7.69
C THR A 342 -1.98 -13.65 -8.98
N ASP A 343 -1.35 -14.80 -9.23
CA ASP A 343 -0.57 -15.02 -10.46
C ASP A 343 -1.45 -14.96 -11.71
N THR A 344 -2.63 -15.59 -11.63
CA THR A 344 -3.61 -15.55 -12.72
C THR A 344 -4.13 -14.14 -12.92
N PHE A 345 -4.46 -13.43 -11.84
CA PHE A 345 -4.91 -12.05 -11.87
C PHE A 345 -3.88 -11.13 -12.55
N LYS A 346 -2.61 -11.17 -12.12
CA LYS A 346 -1.52 -10.38 -12.72
C LYS A 346 -1.31 -10.69 -14.19
N ARG A 347 -1.39 -11.96 -14.58
CA ARG A 347 -1.30 -12.37 -15.99
C ARG A 347 -2.44 -11.78 -16.82
N GLU A 348 -3.68 -11.90 -16.36
CA GLU A 348 -4.85 -11.39 -17.09
C GLU A 348 -4.83 -9.85 -17.17
N MET A 349 -4.43 -9.18 -16.09
CA MET A 349 -4.20 -7.75 -16.06
C MET A 349 -3.12 -7.31 -17.05
N THR A 350 -2.01 -8.07 -17.15
CA THR A 350 -0.95 -7.83 -18.14
C THR A 350 -1.50 -7.84 -19.56
N LEU A 351 -2.26 -8.88 -19.92
CA LEU A 351 -2.88 -8.99 -21.25
C LEU A 351 -3.81 -7.81 -21.54
N TYR A 352 -4.60 -7.38 -20.56
CA TYR A 352 -5.49 -6.22 -20.70
C TYR A 352 -4.71 -4.92 -20.90
N LEU A 353 -3.68 -4.68 -20.09
CA LEU A 353 -2.84 -3.48 -20.19
C LEU A 353 -2.07 -3.42 -21.51
N LEU A 354 -1.65 -4.56 -22.06
CA LEU A 354 -1.07 -4.67 -23.40
C LEU A 354 -2.08 -4.56 -24.55
N GLY A 355 -3.39 -4.62 -24.26
CA GLY A 355 -4.45 -4.60 -25.27
C GLY A 355 -4.63 -5.93 -26.01
N GLU A 356 -4.07 -7.01 -25.47
CA GLU A 356 -4.25 -8.38 -25.97
C GLU A 356 -5.62 -8.96 -25.57
N GLN A 357 -6.31 -8.31 -24.62
CA GLN A 357 -7.72 -8.54 -24.33
C GLN A 357 -8.43 -7.25 -23.91
N ASP A 358 -9.76 -7.25 -24.02
CA ASP A 358 -10.61 -6.19 -23.52
C ASP A 358 -10.91 -6.34 -22.01
N LEU A 359 -11.56 -5.32 -21.45
CA LEU A 359 -11.92 -5.26 -20.04
C LEU A 359 -12.89 -6.38 -19.65
N ASP A 360 -13.85 -6.71 -20.51
CA ASP A 360 -14.85 -7.75 -20.22
C ASP A 360 -14.21 -9.12 -20.05
N LYS A 361 -13.30 -9.47 -20.96
CA LYS A 361 -12.57 -10.73 -20.89
C LYS A 361 -11.63 -10.78 -19.68
N PHE A 362 -10.96 -9.67 -19.36
CA PHE A 362 -10.15 -9.58 -18.15
C PHE A 362 -11.00 -9.83 -16.88
N MET A 363 -12.12 -9.12 -16.73
CA MET A 363 -13.01 -9.27 -15.58
C MET A 363 -13.55 -10.69 -15.46
N ALA A 364 -13.98 -11.29 -16.56
CA ALA A 364 -14.46 -12.67 -16.58
C ALA A 364 -13.37 -13.69 -16.20
N ASN A 365 -12.14 -13.50 -16.69
CA ASN A 365 -11.03 -14.40 -16.36
C ASN A 365 -10.57 -14.23 -14.90
N ALA A 366 -10.58 -13.01 -14.36
CA ALA A 366 -10.29 -12.73 -12.96
C ALA A 366 -11.32 -13.38 -12.03
N ASP A 367 -12.61 -13.31 -12.38
CA ASP A 367 -13.69 -13.99 -11.65
C ASP A 367 -13.52 -15.52 -11.69
N ALA A 368 -13.26 -16.07 -12.88
CA ALA A 368 -13.02 -17.50 -13.06
C ALA A 368 -11.76 -18.01 -12.33
N ALA A 369 -10.75 -17.16 -12.14
CA ALA A 369 -9.52 -17.52 -11.45
C ALA A 369 -9.78 -17.95 -10.00
N PHE A 370 -10.74 -17.30 -9.31
CA PHE A 370 -11.15 -17.71 -7.98
C PHE A 370 -11.83 -19.09 -8.01
N VAL A 371 -12.79 -19.27 -8.91
CA VAL A 371 -13.54 -20.54 -9.07
C VAL A 371 -12.59 -21.70 -9.38
N GLY A 372 -11.56 -21.47 -10.22
CA GLY A 372 -10.59 -22.47 -10.66
C GLY A 372 -9.41 -22.72 -9.71
N ALA A 373 -9.14 -21.81 -8.76
CA ALA A 373 -8.09 -22.00 -7.75
C ALA A 373 -8.46 -23.03 -6.67
N GLY A 374 -9.74 -23.41 -6.59
CA GLY A 374 -10.26 -24.30 -5.56
C GLY A 374 -10.46 -23.56 -4.24
N ILE A 375 -11.60 -23.79 -3.59
CA ILE A 375 -12.07 -23.08 -2.39
C ILE A 375 -11.23 -23.44 -1.14
N SER A 376 -10.11 -24.18 -1.29
CA SER A 376 -9.22 -24.60 -0.19
C SER A 376 -8.56 -23.43 0.56
N ALA A 377 -8.65 -22.21 0.03
CA ALA A 377 -8.17 -20.99 0.67
C ALA A 377 -9.22 -20.25 1.51
N VAL A 378 -10.49 -20.68 1.51
CA VAL A 378 -11.52 -20.03 2.34
C VAL A 378 -11.29 -20.44 3.80
N PRO A 379 -11.11 -19.48 4.73
CA PRO A 379 -11.01 -19.81 6.13
C PRO A 379 -12.26 -20.58 6.56
N VAL A 380 -12.07 -21.81 7.08
CA VAL A 380 -13.14 -22.69 7.59
C VAL A 380 -14.06 -21.96 8.60
N PHE A 381 -13.54 -20.91 9.22
CA PHE A 381 -14.27 -20.02 10.12
C PHE A 381 -15.44 -19.26 9.48
N VAL A 382 -15.30 -18.75 8.25
CA VAL A 382 -16.35 -17.95 7.59
C VAL A 382 -17.61 -18.79 7.33
N LEU A 383 -17.41 -20.05 6.93
CA LEU A 383 -18.48 -20.98 6.56
C LEU A 383 -19.19 -21.61 7.77
N SER A 384 -18.56 -21.61 8.95
CA SER A 384 -19.09 -22.26 10.15
C SER A 384 -19.85 -21.32 11.10
N ARG A 385 -19.54 -20.02 11.08
CA ARG A 385 -20.19 -19.01 11.93
C ARG A 385 -21.39 -18.32 11.29
N PHE A 386 -21.44 -18.26 9.96
CA PHE A 386 -22.50 -17.55 9.24
C PHE A 386 -23.30 -18.54 8.40
N SER A 387 -24.63 -18.49 8.55
CA SER A 387 -25.59 -19.35 7.86
C SER A 387 -25.63 -19.03 6.37
N CYS A 388 -24.63 -19.48 5.62
CA CYS A 388 -24.58 -19.34 4.16
C CYS A 388 -25.71 -20.20 3.55
N PRO A 389 -26.69 -19.61 2.84
CA PRO A 389 -27.82 -20.35 2.28
C PRO A 389 -27.43 -21.23 1.08
N ARG A 390 -26.28 -20.95 0.43
CA ARG A 390 -25.67 -21.87 -0.53
C ARG A 390 -25.02 -23.01 0.23
N ASP A 391 -25.32 -24.23 -0.19
CA ASP A 391 -24.91 -25.49 0.43
C ASP A 391 -23.38 -25.64 0.42
N CYS A 392 -22.70 -24.94 1.33
CA CYS A 392 -21.26 -24.97 1.55
C CYS A 392 -20.80 -26.33 2.12
N ARG A 393 -21.69 -27.32 2.18
CA ARG A 393 -21.42 -28.71 2.61
C ARG A 393 -20.43 -29.46 1.70
N TYR A 394 -20.12 -28.93 0.51
CA TYR A 394 -19.00 -29.44 -0.29
C TYR A 394 -17.60 -29.01 0.24
N LEU A 395 -17.54 -28.03 1.14
CA LEU A 395 -16.30 -27.36 1.57
C LEU A 395 -15.67 -27.96 2.84
N SER A 396 -16.38 -28.82 3.58
CA SER A 396 -15.84 -29.49 4.77
C SER A 396 -15.15 -30.84 4.49
N ARG A 397 -15.12 -31.31 3.23
CA ARG A 397 -14.60 -32.64 2.87
C ARG A 397 -13.19 -32.65 2.24
N GLN A 398 -12.55 -31.49 2.03
CA GLN A 398 -11.22 -31.41 1.42
C GLN A 398 -10.10 -30.91 2.33
N THR A 399 -10.38 -30.55 3.59
CA THR A 399 -9.32 -30.27 4.56
C THR A 399 -8.87 -31.57 5.23
N ASN A 400 -7.75 -32.10 4.76
CA ASN A 400 -7.00 -33.14 5.46
C ASN A 400 -6.49 -32.53 6.78
N PRO A 401 -6.65 -33.18 7.95
CA PRO A 401 -6.12 -32.65 9.19
C PRO A 401 -4.59 -32.72 9.16
N LEU A 402 -3.94 -31.56 9.16
CA LEU A 402 -2.53 -31.39 9.52
C LEU A 402 -2.42 -30.53 10.77
#